data_AF-A0A943JW08-F1
#
_entry.id   AF-A0A943JW08-F1
#
_cell.length_a   1.000
_cell.length_b   1.000
_cell.length_c   1.000
_cell.angle_alpha   90.00
_cell.angle_beta   90.00
_cell.angle_gamma   90.00
#
_symmetry.space_group_name_H-M   'P 1'
#
loop_
_entity.id
_entity.type
_entity.pdbx_description
1 polymer ?
#
loop_
_entity_poly.entity_id
_entity_poly.type
_entity_poly.pdbx_seq_one_letter_code
_entity_poly.pdbx_strand_id
1 'polypeptide(L)'
;MMKVVEKVNYQTTGGRGQHQRRQASQPSFSGTVNPQELERELKNLMPSSLKLMNKLAKNMGEVQNIIFNSLGTGLVAPIFIKWNPLSKTDEDTRTYSAWRQPISAVLAVVTQAGITAPFNTLINNMSNSGYLGEKYNKSALRDENYIKKLVKKESPHATKEQLKEKIELKKKEQVEAILTSMKNKNVIMLKNYKGETVPMSKNEYTNLLRETVEDMLKELSGKKKELKITRQKRMARSEYLRTHNAEAKKVLEEINDEFQRNSSLPSLKAYLKKKIKSLRSSKANPELIQMVKEVVGRAPAIKLHNKATDSAIINGMKGKVNKMLGHVEKYSDAKTAGEVMEAVENSIKKQFDAVQEAAEFFDDIKKSITNSNATVAQIEQRFEEKFAQSNNKYLKKDFSAEVIEKLKKNVTNNLKGYKQIAGLIVSCAVLPFTCALLNWVYPIFMDAVFPNLSNKKHDNESSALIAKAPKKVEVNQ
;
A
#
# COMPACT_ATOMS: atom_id res chain seq x y z
N MET A 1 25.09 -47.59 -35.74
CA MET A 1 25.63 -48.68 -34.90
C MET A 1 26.19 -48.06 -33.63
N MET A 2 25.44 -48.13 -32.53
CA MET A 2 25.79 -48.81 -31.25
C MET A 2 27.09 -48.28 -30.62
N LYS A 3 27.02 -47.36 -29.65
CA LYS A 3 26.89 -47.57 -28.18
C LYS A 3 27.98 -48.46 -27.58
N VAL A 4 28.87 -47.84 -26.82
CA VAL A 4 29.59 -48.47 -25.71
C VAL A 4 29.13 -47.79 -24.42
N VAL A 5 28.58 -48.62 -23.55
CA VAL A 5 28.24 -48.43 -22.14
C VAL A 5 29.28 -49.36 -21.45
N GLU A 6 29.91 -49.09 -20.31
CA GLU A 6 29.36 -48.78 -18.99
C GLU A 6 30.48 -48.85 -17.93
N LYS A 7 30.14 -48.41 -16.71
CA LYS A 7 30.67 -48.76 -15.37
C LYS A 7 31.79 -47.92 -14.75
N VAL A 8 31.31 -47.03 -13.89
CA VAL A 8 31.93 -46.49 -12.68
C VAL A 8 32.04 -47.61 -11.62
N ASN A 9 33.13 -47.63 -10.83
CA ASN A 9 33.14 -48.26 -9.52
C ASN A 9 33.77 -47.35 -8.44
N TYR A 10 33.33 -47.57 -7.21
CA TYR A 10 33.31 -46.69 -6.04
C TYR A 10 34.63 -46.56 -5.25
N GLN A 11 34.73 -45.48 -4.46
CA GLN A 11 35.07 -45.38 -3.00
C GLN A 11 36.01 -44.19 -2.68
N THR A 12 35.47 -43.08 -2.14
CA THR A 12 35.34 -42.65 -0.72
C THR A 12 36.51 -41.83 -0.16
N THR A 13 36.14 -40.65 0.36
CA THR A 13 36.62 -39.89 1.56
C THR A 13 36.49 -38.40 1.21
N GLY A 14 35.90 -37.47 1.95
CA GLY A 14 35.23 -37.40 3.24
C GLY A 14 35.29 -35.91 3.64
N GLY A 15 34.17 -35.24 3.94
CA GLY A 15 34.22 -33.90 4.54
C GLY A 15 33.09 -32.91 4.22
N ARG A 16 32.01 -32.98 5.03
CA ARG A 16 31.10 -31.89 5.46
C ARG A 16 30.35 -31.08 4.38
N GLY A 17 29.22 -31.63 3.94
CA GLY A 17 28.15 -30.90 3.25
C GLY A 17 27.11 -30.30 4.21
N GLN A 18 26.76 -29.04 3.99
CA GLN A 18 25.57 -28.38 4.54
C GLN A 18 24.31 -29.06 3.99
N HIS A 19 23.37 -29.44 4.86
CA HIS A 19 22.08 -29.98 4.44
C HIS A 19 21.19 -28.87 3.85
N GLN A 20 21.22 -28.69 2.52
CA GLN A 20 20.11 -28.10 1.77
C GLN A 20 18.94 -29.09 1.74
N ARG A 21 17.85 -28.79 2.45
CA ARG A 21 16.57 -29.47 2.26
C ARG A 21 16.05 -29.16 0.85
N ARG A 22 16.02 -30.18 -0.01
CA ARG A 22 15.30 -30.17 -1.29
C ARG A 22 13.83 -29.83 -1.05
N GLN A 23 13.37 -28.70 -1.57
CA GLN A 23 11.93 -28.45 -1.74
C GLN A 23 11.40 -29.44 -2.78
N ALA A 24 10.47 -30.29 -2.37
CA ALA A 24 9.70 -31.09 -3.31
C ALA A 24 8.84 -30.15 -4.17
N SER A 25 8.93 -30.29 -5.49
CA SER A 25 8.08 -29.60 -6.46
C SER A 25 6.61 -29.94 -6.18
N GLN A 26 5.83 -28.96 -5.74
CA GLN A 26 4.37 -29.07 -5.72
C GLN A 26 3.84 -29.01 -7.17
N PRO A 27 2.89 -29.88 -7.55
CA PRO A 27 2.22 -29.76 -8.84
C PRO A 27 1.35 -28.50 -8.86
N SER A 28 1.52 -27.65 -9.87
CA SER A 28 0.69 -26.46 -10.10
C SER A 28 -0.66 -26.86 -10.70
N PHE A 29 -1.77 -26.58 -9.99
CA PHE A 29 -3.12 -26.75 -10.53
C PHE A 29 -3.52 -25.50 -11.31
N SER A 30 -3.66 -25.59 -12.63
CA SER A 30 -4.16 -24.51 -13.48
C SER A 30 -5.68 -24.57 -13.56
N GLY A 31 -6.36 -23.94 -12.60
CA GLY A 31 -7.80 -23.69 -12.65
C GLY A 31 -8.08 -22.30 -12.12
N THR A 32 -8.21 -21.32 -13.01
CA THR A 32 -8.62 -19.95 -12.65
C THR A 32 -10.11 -19.95 -12.35
N VAL A 33 -10.47 -20.11 -11.08
CA VAL A 33 -11.82 -19.79 -10.61
C VAL A 33 -11.96 -18.26 -10.62
N ASN A 34 -13.02 -17.75 -11.25
CA ASN A 34 -13.30 -16.32 -11.28
C ASN A 34 -13.66 -15.84 -9.85
N PRO A 35 -12.88 -14.94 -9.23
CA PRO A 35 -13.08 -14.52 -7.84
C PRO A 35 -14.46 -13.93 -7.57
N GLN A 36 -15.08 -13.31 -8.58
CA GLN A 36 -16.39 -12.66 -8.49
C GLN A 36 -17.54 -13.68 -8.47
N GLU A 37 -17.33 -14.82 -9.13
CA GLU A 37 -18.30 -15.92 -9.22
C GLU A 37 -18.28 -16.74 -7.93
N LEU A 38 -17.07 -17.00 -7.42
CA LEU A 38 -16.84 -17.60 -6.10
C LEU A 38 -17.43 -16.73 -4.97
N GLU A 39 -17.30 -15.40 -5.02
CA GLU A 39 -17.90 -14.47 -4.04
C GLU A 39 -19.44 -14.52 -4.07
N ARG A 40 -20.03 -14.74 -5.25
CA ARG A 40 -21.48 -14.79 -5.46
C ARG A 40 -22.08 -16.09 -4.95
N GLU A 41 -21.41 -17.22 -5.18
CA GLU A 41 -21.78 -18.53 -4.62
C GLU A 41 -21.58 -18.59 -3.10
N LEU A 42 -20.48 -18.03 -2.58
CA LEU A 42 -20.28 -17.87 -1.14
C LEU A 42 -21.43 -17.08 -0.51
N LYS A 43 -21.85 -15.97 -1.14
CA LYS A 43 -22.94 -15.11 -0.63
C LYS A 43 -24.28 -15.82 -0.50
N ASN A 44 -24.53 -16.84 -1.33
CA ASN A 44 -25.76 -17.62 -1.32
C ASN A 44 -25.73 -18.75 -0.28
N LEU A 45 -24.55 -19.30 0.01
CA LEU A 45 -24.35 -20.35 1.02
C LEU A 45 -24.12 -19.80 2.44
N MET A 46 -23.92 -18.48 2.58
CA MET A 46 -23.63 -17.84 3.86
C MET A 46 -24.91 -17.45 4.65
N PRO A 47 -25.08 -17.88 5.92
CA PRO A 47 -26.17 -17.40 6.78
C PRO A 47 -26.11 -15.88 7.03
N SER A 48 -27.26 -15.29 7.39
CA SER A 48 -27.45 -13.83 7.56
C SER A 48 -26.45 -13.16 8.51
N SER A 49 -25.89 -13.90 9.47
CA SER A 49 -24.82 -13.47 10.38
C SER A 49 -23.49 -13.11 9.67
N LEU A 50 -23.18 -13.76 8.54
CA LEU A 50 -21.97 -13.49 7.73
C LEU A 50 -22.11 -12.26 6.81
N LYS A 51 -23.34 -11.85 6.46
CA LYS A 51 -23.58 -10.55 5.78
C LYS A 51 -23.24 -9.37 6.70
N LEU A 52 -23.49 -9.52 8.01
CA LEU A 52 -23.05 -8.57 9.04
C LEU A 52 -21.52 -8.54 9.14
N MET A 53 -20.85 -9.69 9.02
CA MET A 53 -19.39 -9.79 9.02
C MET A 53 -18.75 -9.16 7.78
N ASN A 54 -19.36 -9.29 6.61
CA ASN A 54 -18.88 -8.61 5.40
C ASN A 54 -18.99 -7.08 5.52
N LYS A 55 -19.92 -6.58 6.35
CA LYS A 55 -20.06 -5.16 6.71
C LYS A 55 -19.04 -4.71 7.78
N LEU A 56 -18.64 -5.61 8.69
CA LEU A 56 -17.59 -5.38 9.70
C LEU A 56 -16.18 -5.44 9.09
N ALA A 57 -15.93 -6.39 8.18
CA ALA A 57 -14.65 -6.58 7.48
C ALA A 57 -14.30 -5.42 6.54
N LYS A 58 -15.29 -4.79 5.91
CA LYS A 58 -15.10 -3.62 5.01
C LYS A 58 -14.46 -2.40 5.69
N ASN A 59 -14.45 -2.35 7.02
CA ASN A 59 -13.82 -1.26 7.80
C ASN A 59 -12.47 -1.66 8.42
N MET A 60 -11.98 -2.88 8.19
CA MET A 60 -10.79 -3.44 8.84
C MET A 60 -9.95 -4.22 7.82
N GLY A 61 -9.23 -3.50 6.96
CA GLY A 61 -8.47 -4.10 5.83
C GLY A 61 -7.45 -5.19 6.21
N GLU A 62 -7.00 -5.24 7.46
CA GLU A 62 -6.11 -6.29 7.96
C GLU A 62 -6.87 -7.58 8.29
N VAL A 63 -8.05 -7.44 8.91
CA VAL A 63 -8.98 -8.54 9.17
C VAL A 63 -9.51 -9.08 7.84
N GLN A 64 -9.74 -8.22 6.86
CA GLN A 64 -10.13 -8.60 5.51
C GLN A 64 -9.11 -9.55 4.85
N ASN A 65 -7.80 -9.28 4.90
CA ASN A 65 -6.79 -10.15 4.30
C ASN A 65 -6.65 -11.51 5.01
N ILE A 66 -6.76 -11.53 6.33
CA ILE A 66 -6.76 -12.77 7.12
C ILE A 66 -8.01 -13.60 6.79
N ILE A 67 -9.17 -12.96 6.69
CA ILE A 67 -10.46 -13.57 6.34
C ILE A 67 -10.45 -14.13 4.91
N PHE A 68 -9.94 -13.38 3.92
CA PHE A 68 -9.92 -13.84 2.53
C PHE A 68 -8.93 -14.99 2.32
N ASN A 69 -7.77 -14.97 2.97
CA ASN A 69 -6.82 -16.08 2.91
C ASN A 69 -7.34 -17.32 3.67
N SER A 70 -7.91 -17.16 4.86
CA SER A 70 -8.41 -18.29 5.65
C SER A 70 -9.68 -18.91 5.07
N LEU A 71 -10.64 -18.11 4.59
CA LEU A 71 -11.83 -18.61 3.90
C LEU A 71 -11.52 -19.14 2.51
N GLY A 72 -10.60 -18.51 1.78
CA GLY A 72 -10.15 -18.97 0.46
C GLY A 72 -9.50 -20.36 0.53
N THR A 73 -8.64 -20.62 1.52
CA THR A 73 -8.02 -21.95 1.69
C THR A 73 -8.96 -22.95 2.38
N GLY A 74 -9.77 -22.50 3.34
CA GLY A 74 -10.66 -23.37 4.13
C GLY A 74 -11.96 -23.80 3.42
N LEU A 75 -12.43 -23.06 2.41
CA LEU A 75 -13.65 -23.40 1.66
C LEU A 75 -13.35 -24.08 0.31
N VAL A 76 -12.20 -23.82 -0.32
CA VAL A 76 -11.86 -24.39 -1.63
C VAL A 76 -11.27 -25.79 -1.50
N ALA A 77 -10.41 -26.06 -0.51
CA ALA A 77 -9.78 -27.37 -0.33
C ALA A 77 -10.75 -28.54 -0.05
N PRO A 78 -11.83 -28.38 0.74
CA PRO A 78 -12.79 -29.46 1.00
C PRO A 78 -13.67 -29.83 -0.20
N ILE A 79 -13.88 -28.90 -1.14
CA ILE A 79 -14.60 -29.18 -2.39
C ILE A 79 -13.81 -30.19 -3.22
N PHE A 80 -12.48 -30.03 -3.29
CA PHE A 80 -11.59 -30.99 -3.96
C PHE A 80 -11.38 -32.30 -3.17
N ILE A 81 -11.53 -32.30 -1.84
CA ILE A 81 -11.45 -33.51 -1.00
C ILE A 81 -12.74 -34.34 -1.07
N LYS A 82 -13.92 -33.70 -1.05
CA LYS A 82 -15.22 -34.38 -1.21
C LYS A 82 -15.35 -35.03 -2.58
N TRP A 83 -14.78 -34.41 -3.61
CA TRP A 83 -14.79 -34.90 -5.00
C TRP A 83 -13.50 -35.62 -5.41
N ASN A 84 -12.67 -36.09 -4.47
CA ASN A 84 -11.47 -36.86 -4.79
C ASN A 84 -11.82 -38.34 -5.07
N PRO A 85 -11.68 -38.85 -6.30
CA PRO A 85 -12.04 -40.22 -6.65
C PRO A 85 -11.02 -41.28 -6.18
N LEU A 86 -9.93 -40.90 -5.49
CA LEU A 86 -8.83 -41.80 -5.12
C LEU A 86 -8.69 -42.10 -3.61
N SER A 87 -9.61 -41.63 -2.75
CA SER A 87 -9.54 -41.90 -1.30
C SER A 87 -10.28 -43.18 -0.92
N LYS A 88 -9.63 -44.12 -0.21
CA LYS A 88 -10.20 -45.41 0.24
C LYS A 88 -11.05 -45.34 1.53
N THR A 89 -11.63 -44.18 1.84
CA THR A 89 -12.42 -43.93 3.07
C THR A 89 -13.91 -43.82 2.73
N ASP A 90 -14.78 -44.27 3.64
CA ASP A 90 -16.25 -44.19 3.48
C ASP A 90 -16.73 -42.74 3.27
N GLU A 91 -17.71 -42.57 2.39
CA GLU A 91 -18.16 -41.27 1.87
C GLU A 91 -18.73 -40.37 2.96
N ASP A 92 -19.35 -40.99 3.97
CA ASP A 92 -19.97 -40.36 5.14
C ASP A 92 -18.92 -39.76 6.09
N THR A 93 -17.85 -40.52 6.40
CA THR A 93 -16.72 -40.07 7.25
C THR A 93 -15.89 -38.98 6.58
N ARG A 94 -15.74 -39.08 5.26
CA ARG A 94 -15.08 -38.06 4.44
C ARG A 94 -15.88 -36.76 4.45
N THR A 95 -17.20 -36.83 4.35
CA THR A 95 -18.08 -35.67 4.41
C THR A 95 -18.07 -35.02 5.79
N TYR A 96 -18.12 -35.83 6.86
CA TYR A 96 -17.95 -35.35 8.25
C TYR A 96 -16.64 -34.57 8.39
N SER A 97 -15.50 -35.20 8.08
CA SER A 97 -14.17 -34.58 8.21
C SER A 97 -13.95 -33.36 7.30
N ALA A 98 -14.52 -33.37 6.09
CA ALA A 98 -14.41 -32.28 5.14
C ALA A 98 -15.09 -31.00 5.64
N TRP A 99 -16.19 -31.09 6.39
CA TRP A 99 -16.90 -29.91 6.93
C TRP A 99 -16.23 -29.29 8.16
N ARG A 100 -15.35 -30.02 8.84
CA ARG A 100 -14.62 -29.49 10.00
C ARG A 100 -13.71 -28.31 9.64
N GLN A 101 -13.09 -28.35 8.47
CA GLN A 101 -12.18 -27.29 7.99
C GLN A 101 -12.91 -25.98 7.65
N PRO A 102 -14.02 -25.98 6.87
CA PRO A 102 -14.89 -24.83 6.66
C PRO A 102 -15.42 -24.22 7.96
N ILE A 103 -15.94 -25.05 8.87
CA ILE A 103 -16.56 -24.59 10.12
C ILE A 103 -15.50 -24.01 11.04
N SER A 104 -14.31 -24.64 11.12
CA SER A 104 -13.17 -24.09 11.86
C SER A 104 -12.72 -22.74 11.29
N ALA A 105 -12.68 -22.59 9.96
CA ALA A 105 -12.27 -21.34 9.33
C ALA A 105 -13.30 -20.23 9.58
N VAL A 106 -14.59 -20.51 9.41
CA VAL A 106 -15.68 -19.56 9.68
C VAL A 106 -15.70 -19.17 11.15
N LEU A 107 -15.62 -20.13 12.08
CA LEU A 107 -15.63 -19.87 13.51
C LEU A 107 -14.40 -19.06 13.95
N ALA A 108 -13.21 -19.42 13.46
CA ALA A 108 -11.99 -18.65 13.74
C ALA A 108 -12.14 -17.20 13.26
N VAL A 109 -12.71 -16.99 12.07
CA VAL A 109 -12.97 -15.66 11.52
C VAL A 109 -14.01 -14.89 12.33
N VAL A 110 -15.10 -15.54 12.77
CA VAL A 110 -16.11 -14.92 13.65
C VAL A 110 -15.48 -14.50 14.97
N THR A 111 -14.75 -15.40 15.63
CA THR A 111 -14.14 -15.14 16.92
C THR A 111 -13.04 -14.07 16.81
N GLN A 112 -12.21 -14.14 15.76
CA GLN A 112 -11.20 -13.12 15.49
C GLN A 112 -11.85 -11.77 15.19
N ALA A 113 -12.90 -11.67 14.38
CA ALA A 113 -13.59 -10.41 14.12
C ALA A 113 -14.28 -9.85 15.38
N GLY A 114 -14.93 -10.72 16.17
CA GLY A 114 -15.61 -10.37 17.41
C GLY A 114 -14.67 -9.83 18.49
N ILE A 115 -13.43 -10.29 18.53
CA ILE A 115 -12.42 -9.84 19.50
C ILE A 115 -11.60 -8.67 18.97
N THR A 116 -11.23 -8.70 17.68
CA THR A 116 -10.33 -7.71 17.08
C THR A 116 -10.97 -6.33 16.99
N ALA A 117 -12.28 -6.23 16.73
CA ALA A 117 -12.99 -4.95 16.67
C ALA A 117 -13.04 -4.19 18.02
N PRO A 118 -13.49 -4.78 19.15
CA PRO A 118 -13.43 -4.12 20.45
C PRO A 118 -12.00 -3.90 20.92
N PHE A 119 -11.08 -4.84 20.65
CA PHE A 119 -9.66 -4.69 20.97
C PHE A 119 -9.02 -3.49 20.27
N ASN A 120 -9.23 -3.34 18.96
CA ASN A 120 -8.74 -2.18 18.22
C ASN A 120 -9.36 -0.86 18.68
N THR A 121 -10.63 -0.90 19.10
CA THR A 121 -11.31 0.25 19.69
C THR A 121 -10.70 0.62 21.04
N LEU A 122 -10.38 -0.36 21.89
CA LEU A 122 -9.71 -0.17 23.16
C LEU A 122 -8.32 0.45 22.96
N ILE A 123 -7.49 -0.12 22.08
CA ILE A 123 -6.16 0.41 21.75
C ILE A 123 -6.25 1.85 21.22
N ASN A 124 -7.20 2.12 20.33
CA ASN A 124 -7.43 3.49 19.85
C ASN A 124 -7.82 4.42 21.01
N ASN A 125 -8.74 4.03 21.89
CA ASN A 125 -9.13 4.87 23.03
C ASN A 125 -7.94 5.14 23.97
N MET A 126 -7.13 4.11 24.29
CA MET A 126 -5.91 4.24 25.11
C MET A 126 -4.88 5.18 24.46
N SER A 127 -4.71 5.08 23.15
CA SER A 127 -3.86 5.98 22.37
C SER A 127 -4.37 7.43 22.42
N ASN A 128 -5.67 7.66 22.24
CA ASN A 128 -6.29 8.99 22.25
C ASN A 128 -6.34 9.63 23.65
N SER A 129 -6.38 8.83 24.72
CA SER A 129 -6.34 9.31 26.10
C SER A 129 -4.93 9.59 26.60
N GLY A 130 -3.90 9.12 25.90
CA GLY A 130 -2.50 9.22 26.34
C GLY A 130 -2.06 8.11 27.31
N TYR A 131 -2.83 7.03 27.39
CA TYR A 131 -2.49 5.87 28.22
C TYR A 131 -1.31 5.07 27.66
N LEU A 132 -1.16 5.05 26.33
CA LEU A 132 0.00 4.45 25.67
C LEU A 132 1.18 5.43 25.64
N GLY A 133 2.40 4.89 25.64
CA GLY A 133 3.63 5.69 25.59
C GLY A 133 3.73 6.62 24.37
N GLU A 134 4.65 7.58 24.42
CA GLU A 134 4.77 8.72 23.47
C GLU A 134 4.67 8.29 22.00
N LYS A 135 5.33 7.19 21.61
CA LYS A 135 5.36 6.66 20.24
C LYS A 135 3.99 6.25 19.68
N TYR A 136 3.01 6.01 20.54
CA TYR A 136 1.66 5.57 20.21
C TYR A 136 0.61 6.60 20.65
N ASN A 137 1.03 7.76 21.15
CA ASN A 137 0.16 8.71 21.83
C ASN A 137 -0.53 9.66 20.84
N LYS A 138 -1.86 9.62 20.77
CA LYS A 138 -2.69 10.49 19.93
C LYS A 138 -3.32 11.63 20.72
N SER A 139 -2.97 11.85 21.98
CA SER A 139 -3.65 12.85 22.82
C SER A 139 -3.60 14.26 22.24
N ALA A 140 -2.51 14.61 21.53
CA ALA A 140 -2.39 15.88 20.83
C ALA A 140 -3.24 15.92 19.54
N LEU A 141 -3.28 14.81 18.80
CA LEU A 141 -4.00 14.66 17.53
C LEU A 141 -5.01 13.50 17.59
N ARG A 142 -6.03 13.68 18.43
CA ARG A 142 -7.11 12.72 18.62
C ARG A 142 -7.86 12.42 17.33
N ASP A 143 -8.27 11.16 17.18
CA ASP A 143 -9.03 10.67 16.04
C ASP A 143 -10.45 11.25 16.03
N GLU A 144 -11.02 11.45 14.85
CA GLU A 144 -12.39 11.96 14.69
C GLU A 144 -13.42 11.16 15.47
N ASN A 145 -13.29 9.83 15.51
CA ASN A 145 -14.19 8.96 16.28
C ASN A 145 -14.14 9.24 17.78
N TYR A 146 -12.96 9.61 18.31
CA TYR A 146 -12.78 9.94 19.71
C TYR A 146 -13.31 11.35 20.01
N ILE A 147 -12.99 12.33 19.15
CA ILE A 147 -13.55 13.69 19.22
C ILE A 147 -15.08 13.63 19.20
N LYS A 148 -15.67 12.85 18.29
CA LYS A 148 -17.12 12.65 18.19
C LYS A 148 -17.72 12.11 19.49
N LYS A 149 -17.04 11.21 20.20
CA LYS A 149 -17.51 10.72 21.52
C LYS A 149 -17.49 11.84 22.57
N LEU A 150 -16.42 12.65 22.60
CA LEU A 150 -16.31 13.77 23.52
C LEU A 150 -17.38 14.83 23.26
N VAL A 151 -17.51 15.28 22.01
CA VAL A 151 -18.49 16.30 21.61
C VAL A 151 -19.93 15.84 21.89
N LYS A 152 -20.25 14.56 21.65
CA LYS A 152 -21.57 14.00 21.99
C LYS A 152 -21.83 13.98 23.50
N LYS A 153 -20.80 13.79 24.32
CA LYS A 153 -20.92 13.83 25.78
C LYS A 153 -21.11 15.27 26.28
N GLU A 154 -20.41 16.22 25.67
CA GLU A 154 -20.50 17.66 25.97
C GLU A 154 -21.81 18.29 25.44
N SER A 155 -22.41 17.72 24.40
CA SER A 155 -23.62 18.25 23.77
C SER A 155 -24.57 17.13 23.33
N PRO A 156 -25.27 16.48 24.27
CA PRO A 156 -26.11 15.32 23.99
C PRO A 156 -27.30 15.62 23.07
N HIS A 157 -27.80 16.87 23.05
CA HIS A 157 -28.96 17.29 22.26
C HIS A 157 -28.60 18.00 20.93
N ALA A 158 -27.31 18.06 20.56
CA ALA A 158 -26.89 18.73 19.33
C ALA A 158 -27.37 18.00 18.06
N THR A 159 -27.76 18.77 17.04
CA THR A 159 -28.14 18.21 15.73
C THR A 159 -26.92 17.61 15.02
N LYS A 160 -27.15 16.79 13.98
CA LYS A 160 -26.07 16.18 13.19
C LYS A 160 -25.14 17.21 12.56
N GLU A 161 -25.67 18.37 12.16
CA GLU A 161 -24.90 19.45 11.53
C GLU A 161 -24.05 20.19 12.58
N GLN A 162 -24.65 20.56 13.71
CA GLN A 162 -23.93 21.15 14.84
C GLN A 162 -22.81 20.23 15.36
N LEU A 163 -23.03 18.92 15.37
CA LEU A 163 -22.00 17.94 15.74
C LEU A 163 -20.83 17.95 14.75
N LYS A 164 -21.09 18.06 13.44
CA LYS A 164 -20.01 18.13 12.43
C LYS A 164 -19.18 19.40 12.60
N GLU A 165 -19.83 20.54 12.77
CA GLU A 165 -19.15 21.83 12.98
C GLU A 165 -18.27 21.80 14.23
N LYS A 166 -18.79 21.32 15.36
CA LYS A 166 -18.03 21.16 16.60
C LYS A 166 -16.84 20.20 16.47
N ILE A 167 -16.99 19.11 15.72
CA ILE A 167 -15.90 18.17 15.46
C ILE A 167 -14.79 18.84 14.64
N GLU A 168 -15.14 19.56 13.57
CA GLU A 168 -14.16 20.28 12.75
C GLU A 168 -13.46 21.40 13.52
N LEU A 169 -14.19 22.14 14.37
CA LEU A 169 -13.62 23.14 15.25
C LEU A 169 -12.60 22.52 16.22
N LYS A 170 -12.96 21.41 16.89
CA LYS A 170 -12.05 20.68 17.79
C LYS A 170 -10.79 20.19 17.08
N LYS A 171 -10.90 19.70 15.84
CA LYS A 171 -9.74 19.31 15.03
C LYS A 171 -8.80 20.50 14.77
N LYS A 172 -9.35 21.68 14.46
CA LYS A 172 -8.56 22.90 14.26
C LYS A 172 -7.88 23.36 15.55
N GLU A 173 -8.61 23.42 16.66
CA GLU A 173 -8.06 23.78 17.98
C GLU A 173 -6.88 22.89 18.37
N GLN A 174 -6.95 21.59 18.07
CA GLN A 174 -5.85 20.65 18.33
C GLN A 174 -4.60 20.97 17.51
N VAL A 175 -4.75 21.33 16.23
CA VAL A 175 -3.62 21.70 15.37
C VAL A 175 -3.02 23.03 15.85
N GLU A 176 -3.85 24.03 16.15
CA GLU A 176 -3.41 25.34 16.65
C GLU A 176 -2.68 25.25 17.98
N ALA A 177 -3.13 24.38 18.90
CA ALA A 177 -2.46 24.13 20.17
C ALA A 177 -1.06 23.53 19.97
N ILE A 178 -0.90 22.62 19.01
CA ILE A 178 0.42 22.05 18.67
C ILE A 178 1.30 23.13 18.04
N LEU A 179 0.79 23.88 17.05
CA LEU A 179 1.54 24.99 16.43
C LEU A 179 2.05 25.99 17.47
N THR A 180 1.17 26.42 18.37
CA THR A 180 1.50 27.39 19.43
C THR A 180 2.58 26.82 20.37
N SER A 181 2.45 25.56 20.79
CA SER A 181 3.44 24.92 21.67
C SER A 181 4.79 24.70 21.00
N MET A 182 4.81 24.31 19.72
CA MET A 182 6.06 24.17 18.96
C MET A 182 6.77 25.51 18.74
N LYS A 183 6.04 26.56 18.33
CA LYS A 183 6.65 27.87 18.05
C LYS A 183 7.12 28.58 19.31
N ASN A 184 6.31 28.57 20.38
CA ASN A 184 6.60 29.37 21.58
C ASN A 184 7.41 28.62 22.62
N LYS A 185 7.26 27.29 22.70
CA LYS A 185 7.87 26.47 23.76
C LYS A 185 8.79 25.38 23.23
N ASN A 186 8.89 25.20 21.91
CA ASN A 186 9.70 24.16 21.26
C ASN A 186 9.42 22.75 21.81
N VAL A 187 8.16 22.45 22.11
CA VAL A 187 7.71 21.15 22.62
C VAL A 187 6.31 20.81 22.08
N ILE A 188 5.97 19.53 22.10
CA ILE A 188 4.60 19.05 21.87
C ILE A 188 4.04 18.53 23.18
N MET A 189 2.88 19.05 23.59
CA MET A 189 2.22 18.64 24.83
C MET A 189 1.36 17.39 24.59
N LEU A 190 1.59 16.36 25.41
CA LEU A 190 0.88 15.09 25.38
C LEU A 190 0.15 14.84 26.71
N LYS A 191 -0.77 13.88 26.72
CA LYS A 191 -1.37 13.34 27.95
C LYS A 191 -0.60 12.10 28.38
N ASN A 192 -0.27 11.98 29.66
CA ASN A 192 0.30 10.73 30.21
C ASN A 192 -0.82 9.76 30.65
N TYR A 193 -0.43 8.61 31.18
CA TYR A 193 -1.35 7.58 31.67
C TYR A 193 -2.23 8.03 32.85
N LYS A 194 -1.84 9.09 33.57
CA LYS A 194 -2.62 9.73 34.64
C LYS A 194 -3.59 10.79 34.11
N GLY A 195 -3.53 11.12 32.81
CA GLY A 195 -4.33 12.19 32.21
C GLY A 195 -3.76 13.60 32.42
N GLU A 196 -2.54 13.71 32.94
CA GLU A 196 -1.83 14.98 33.10
C GLU A 196 -1.23 15.42 31.77
N THR A 197 -1.16 16.73 31.53
CA THR A 197 -0.53 17.28 30.33
C THR A 197 0.97 17.44 30.57
N VAL A 198 1.78 16.67 29.85
CA VAL A 198 3.24 16.64 29.99
C VAL A 198 3.91 16.92 28.63
N PRO A 199 5.09 17.56 28.59
CA PRO A 199 5.83 17.69 27.34
C PRO A 199 6.32 16.33 26.85
N MET A 200 6.29 16.12 25.53
CA MET A 200 7.00 15.02 24.88
C MET A 200 8.48 15.07 25.26
N SER A 201 9.10 13.91 25.45
CA SER A 201 10.52 13.82 25.75
C SER A 201 11.37 14.52 24.67
N LYS A 202 12.47 15.17 25.11
CA LYS A 202 13.38 15.90 24.22
C LYS A 202 13.88 15.01 23.07
N ASN A 203 14.24 13.77 23.37
CA ASN A 203 14.76 12.82 22.37
C ASN A 203 13.71 12.48 21.30
N GLU A 204 12.47 12.17 21.70
CA GLU A 204 11.40 11.87 20.74
C GLU A 204 11.03 13.12 19.91
N TYR A 205 11.04 14.30 20.52
CA TYR A 205 10.79 15.55 19.81
C TYR A 205 11.90 15.89 18.80
N THR A 206 13.17 15.80 19.19
CA THR A 206 14.31 15.99 18.27
C THR A 206 14.30 14.96 17.14
N ASN A 207 14.00 13.69 17.45
CA ASN A 207 13.86 12.65 16.43
C ASN A 207 12.72 12.95 15.46
N LEU A 208 11.58 13.43 15.95
CA LEU A 208 10.45 13.85 15.11
C LEU A 208 10.88 14.94 14.11
N LEU A 209 11.53 16.01 14.59
CA LEU A 209 12.00 17.10 13.72
C LEU A 209 13.01 16.58 12.69
N ARG A 210 13.97 15.76 13.12
CA ARG A 210 14.99 15.16 12.25
C ARG A 210 14.33 14.29 11.17
N GLU A 211 13.40 13.42 11.54
CA GLU A 211 12.71 12.54 10.60
C GLU A 211 11.81 13.31 9.63
N THR A 212 11.27 14.46 10.04
CA THR A 212 10.55 15.38 9.13
C THR A 212 11.48 15.85 8.02
N VAL A 213 12.68 16.32 8.38
CA VAL A 213 13.68 16.77 7.40
C VAL A 213 14.18 15.60 6.53
N GLU A 214 14.32 14.40 7.09
CA GLU A 214 14.66 13.19 6.31
C GLU A 214 13.59 12.85 5.27
N ASP A 215 12.29 12.97 5.61
CA ASP A 215 11.21 12.78 4.65
C ASP A 215 11.29 13.83 3.53
N MET A 216 11.59 15.11 3.85
CA MET A 216 11.81 16.17 2.85
C MET A 216 13.02 15.88 1.93
N LEU A 217 14.14 15.43 2.49
CA LEU A 217 15.31 15.01 1.72
C LEU A 217 14.99 13.82 0.81
N LYS A 218 14.19 12.87 1.29
CA LYS A 218 13.72 11.72 0.49
C LYS A 218 12.87 12.18 -0.68
N GLU A 219 11.97 13.16 -0.50
CA GLU A 219 11.21 13.77 -1.59
C GLU A 219 12.12 14.37 -2.66
N LEU A 220 13.12 15.17 -2.25
CA LEU A 220 14.10 15.75 -3.17
C LEU A 220 14.94 14.69 -3.90
N SER A 221 15.33 13.61 -3.20
CA SER A 221 16.03 12.49 -3.83
C SER A 221 15.17 11.82 -4.92
N GLY A 222 13.86 11.72 -4.69
CA GLY A 222 12.88 11.26 -5.68
C GLY A 222 12.82 12.20 -6.88
N LYS A 223 12.76 13.51 -6.64
CA LYS A 223 12.81 14.52 -7.70
C LYS A 223 14.10 14.51 -8.51
N LYS A 224 15.26 14.33 -7.86
CA LYS A 224 16.55 14.18 -8.54
C LYS A 224 16.55 12.95 -9.46
N LYS A 225 15.97 11.84 -9.03
CA LYS A 225 15.80 10.63 -9.87
C LYS A 225 14.86 10.87 -11.05
N GLU A 226 13.71 11.52 -10.83
CA GLU A 226 12.77 11.91 -11.90
C GLU A 226 13.43 12.83 -12.94
N LEU A 227 14.23 13.80 -12.49
CA LEU A 227 14.98 14.70 -13.37
C LEU A 227 16.05 13.97 -14.18
N LYS A 228 16.75 12.98 -13.59
CA LYS A 228 17.72 12.13 -14.33
C LYS A 228 17.03 11.33 -15.43
N ILE A 229 15.86 10.76 -15.17
CA ILE A 229 15.06 10.06 -16.19
C ILE A 229 14.61 11.05 -17.27
N THR A 230 14.16 12.24 -16.86
CA THR A 230 13.76 13.31 -17.80
C THR A 230 14.92 13.73 -18.69
N ARG A 231 16.12 13.90 -18.12
CA ARG A 231 17.36 14.16 -18.85
C ARG A 231 17.60 13.10 -19.91
N GLN A 232 17.64 11.83 -19.53
CA GLN A 232 17.85 10.72 -20.46
C GLN A 232 16.83 10.68 -21.60
N LYS A 233 15.54 10.87 -21.29
CA LYS A 233 14.48 10.93 -22.30
C LYS A 233 14.65 12.11 -23.25
N ARG A 234 15.01 13.30 -22.73
CA ARG A 234 15.27 14.48 -23.57
C ARG A 234 16.49 14.26 -24.46
N MET A 235 17.56 13.69 -23.93
CA MET A 235 18.77 13.36 -24.69
C MET A 235 18.47 12.41 -25.85
N ALA A 236 17.80 11.29 -25.58
CA ALA A 236 17.42 10.32 -26.61
C ALA A 236 16.53 10.95 -27.69
N ARG A 237 15.54 11.76 -27.29
CA ARG A 237 14.67 12.47 -28.22
C ARG A 237 15.42 13.49 -29.07
N SER A 238 16.24 14.31 -28.46
CA SER A 238 16.96 15.36 -29.17
C SER A 238 17.97 14.77 -30.15
N GLU A 239 18.64 13.67 -29.79
CA GLU A 239 19.55 12.95 -30.69
C GLU A 239 18.79 12.28 -31.86
N TYR A 240 17.61 11.72 -31.59
CA TYR A 240 16.72 11.23 -32.65
C TYR A 240 16.31 12.36 -33.60
N LEU A 241 15.89 13.51 -33.07
CA LEU A 241 15.49 14.67 -33.86
C LEU A 241 16.63 15.28 -34.67
N ARG A 242 17.89 15.16 -34.20
CA ARG A 242 19.08 15.56 -34.95
C ARG A 242 19.31 14.66 -36.17
N THR A 243 19.18 13.35 -36.00
CA THR A 243 19.56 12.35 -37.02
C THR A 243 18.42 11.96 -37.97
N HIS A 244 17.16 12.10 -37.53
CA HIS A 244 15.96 11.68 -38.26
C HIS A 244 14.93 12.82 -38.36
N ASN A 245 15.42 14.05 -38.49
CA ASN A 245 14.60 15.27 -38.44
C ASN A 245 13.44 15.25 -39.45
N ALA A 246 13.73 14.95 -40.72
CA ALA A 246 12.75 14.96 -41.80
C ALA A 246 11.62 13.93 -41.59
N GLU A 247 11.96 12.72 -41.14
CA GLU A 247 10.97 11.68 -40.82
C GLU A 247 10.07 12.13 -39.66
N ALA A 248 10.68 12.64 -38.58
CA ALA A 248 9.96 13.12 -37.42
C ALA A 248 9.03 14.29 -37.78
N LYS A 249 9.52 15.26 -38.56
CA LYS A 249 8.78 16.42 -39.05
C LYS A 249 7.54 15.99 -39.81
N LYS A 250 7.71 15.15 -40.83
CA LYS A 250 6.63 14.64 -41.67
C LYS A 250 5.53 13.98 -40.84
N VAL A 251 5.89 13.06 -39.93
CA VAL A 251 4.90 12.34 -39.11
C VAL A 251 4.15 13.29 -38.16
N LEU A 252 4.83 14.26 -37.57
CA LEU A 252 4.21 15.21 -36.66
C LEU A 252 3.32 16.23 -37.39
N GLU A 253 3.70 16.65 -38.59
CA GLU A 253 2.88 17.52 -39.45
C GLU A 253 1.60 16.80 -39.90
N GLU A 254 1.70 15.55 -40.36
CA GLU A 254 0.52 14.73 -40.70
C GLU A 254 -0.45 14.58 -39.51
N ILE A 255 0.09 14.42 -38.29
CA ILE A 255 -0.71 14.38 -37.07
C ILE A 255 -1.35 15.75 -36.79
N ASN A 256 -0.59 16.83 -36.93
CA ASN A 256 -1.09 18.19 -36.70
C ASN A 256 -2.22 18.54 -37.68
N ASP A 257 -2.09 18.16 -38.95
CA ASP A 257 -3.11 18.33 -39.98
C ASP A 257 -4.40 17.57 -39.64
N GLU A 258 -4.29 16.34 -39.14
CA GLU A 258 -5.44 15.58 -38.66
C GLU A 258 -6.16 16.30 -37.51
N PHE A 259 -5.39 16.91 -36.58
CA PHE A 259 -5.97 17.75 -35.51
C PHE A 259 -6.65 19.04 -36.01
N GLN A 260 -6.35 19.53 -37.22
CA GLN A 260 -7.07 20.65 -37.83
C GLN A 260 -8.35 20.19 -38.54
N ARG A 261 -8.33 18.98 -39.13
CA ARG A 261 -9.45 18.43 -39.91
C ARG A 261 -10.51 17.75 -39.05
N ASN A 262 -10.12 17.25 -37.87
CA ASN A 262 -10.95 16.39 -37.04
C ASN A 262 -11.09 16.93 -35.61
N SER A 263 -12.33 17.14 -35.17
CA SER A 263 -12.67 17.63 -33.83
C SER A 263 -13.18 16.53 -32.89
N SER A 264 -13.26 15.28 -33.37
CA SER A 264 -13.76 14.13 -32.59
C SER A 264 -12.62 13.42 -31.85
N LEU A 265 -12.68 13.42 -30.52
CA LEU A 265 -11.67 12.76 -29.68
C LEU A 265 -11.58 11.24 -29.93
N PRO A 266 -12.68 10.48 -30.07
CA PRO A 266 -12.62 9.06 -30.45
C PRO A 266 -11.90 8.84 -31.79
N SER A 267 -12.23 9.65 -32.80
CA SER A 267 -11.64 9.53 -34.13
C SER A 267 -10.14 9.84 -34.11
N LEU A 268 -9.72 10.91 -33.43
CA LEU A 268 -8.32 11.27 -33.24
C LEU A 268 -7.53 10.18 -32.51
N LYS A 269 -8.09 9.60 -31.44
CA LYS A 269 -7.47 8.47 -30.74
C LYS A 269 -7.34 7.23 -31.63
N ALA A 270 -8.36 6.94 -32.44
CA ALA A 270 -8.32 5.82 -33.38
C ALA A 270 -7.24 6.04 -34.47
N TYR A 271 -7.18 7.24 -35.04
CA TYR A 271 -6.14 7.64 -36.00
C TYR A 271 -4.74 7.46 -35.40
N LEU A 272 -4.46 8.03 -34.23
CA LEU A 272 -3.15 7.93 -33.60
C LEU A 272 -2.76 6.49 -33.26
N LYS A 273 -3.72 5.66 -32.81
CA LYS A 273 -3.49 4.22 -32.59
C LYS A 273 -3.13 3.50 -33.90
N LYS A 274 -3.83 3.80 -34.99
CA LYS A 274 -3.53 3.26 -36.32
C LYS A 274 -2.14 3.71 -36.80
N LYS A 275 -1.79 4.98 -36.58
CA LYS A 275 -0.46 5.52 -36.89
C LYS A 275 0.64 4.81 -36.11
N ILE A 276 0.45 4.58 -34.81
CA ILE A 276 1.38 3.79 -33.99
C ILE A 276 1.55 2.36 -34.53
N LYS A 277 0.45 1.71 -34.95
CA LYS A 277 0.52 0.36 -35.54
C LYS A 277 1.30 0.35 -36.85
N SER A 278 1.03 1.32 -37.73
CA SER A 278 1.74 1.48 -39.01
C SER A 278 3.25 1.70 -38.80
N LEU A 279 3.64 2.61 -37.89
CA LEU A 279 5.04 2.87 -37.57
C LEU A 279 5.76 1.64 -37.01
N ARG A 280 5.08 0.80 -36.22
CA ARG A 280 5.65 -0.48 -35.76
C ARG A 280 5.85 -1.47 -36.91
N SER A 281 4.87 -1.57 -37.80
CA SER A 281 4.94 -2.47 -38.96
C SER A 281 6.06 -2.07 -39.92
N SER A 282 6.32 -0.77 -40.09
CA SER A 282 7.43 -0.26 -40.91
C SER A 282 8.78 -0.29 -40.19
N LYS A 283 8.87 -0.86 -38.97
CA LYS A 283 10.08 -0.86 -38.14
C LYS A 283 10.68 0.54 -37.90
N ALA A 284 9.82 1.56 -37.79
CA ALA A 284 10.26 2.93 -37.51
C ALA A 284 10.99 3.02 -36.15
N ASN A 285 11.77 4.08 -35.98
CA ASN A 285 12.55 4.29 -34.77
C ASN A 285 11.66 4.25 -33.51
N PRO A 286 12.06 3.53 -32.44
CA PRO A 286 11.28 3.45 -31.20
C PRO A 286 10.93 4.82 -30.58
N GLU A 287 11.80 5.83 -30.72
CA GLU A 287 11.55 7.17 -30.20
C GLU A 287 10.42 7.88 -30.96
N LEU A 288 10.33 7.73 -32.29
CA LEU A 288 9.22 8.25 -33.08
C LEU A 288 7.88 7.65 -32.62
N ILE A 289 7.86 6.33 -32.42
CA ILE A 289 6.68 5.62 -31.91
C ILE A 289 6.32 6.13 -30.51
N GLN A 290 7.33 6.39 -29.67
CA GLN A 290 7.15 6.90 -28.32
C GLN A 290 6.60 8.33 -28.31
N MET A 291 7.04 9.18 -29.23
CA MET A 291 6.51 10.53 -29.42
C MET A 291 5.01 10.49 -29.73
N VAL A 292 4.57 9.64 -30.67
CA VAL A 292 3.13 9.51 -31.00
C VAL A 292 2.34 8.93 -29.83
N LYS A 293 2.89 7.95 -29.09
CA LYS A 293 2.26 7.42 -27.86
C LYS A 293 2.04 8.50 -26.80
N GLU A 294 2.99 9.42 -26.62
CA GLU A 294 2.86 10.52 -25.67
C GLU A 294 1.73 11.49 -26.03
N VAL A 295 1.43 11.65 -27.33
CA VAL A 295 0.27 12.42 -27.78
C VAL A 295 -1.02 11.70 -27.38
N VAL A 296 -1.13 10.39 -27.67
CA VAL A 296 -2.32 9.58 -27.29
C VAL A 296 -2.57 9.58 -25.79
N GLY A 297 -1.50 9.45 -25.01
CA GLY A 297 -1.56 9.37 -23.54
C GLY A 297 -1.74 10.73 -22.85
N ARG A 298 -1.87 11.82 -23.61
CA ARG A 298 -1.95 13.16 -23.00
C ARG A 298 -3.32 13.36 -22.34
N ALA A 299 -3.30 13.45 -21.02
CA ALA A 299 -4.42 13.98 -20.25
C ALA A 299 -4.40 15.53 -20.28
N PRO A 300 -5.56 16.18 -20.22
CA PRO A 300 -5.63 17.63 -20.11
C PRO A 300 -5.12 18.10 -18.75
N ALA A 301 -4.64 19.34 -18.70
CA ALA A 301 -4.31 19.98 -17.44
C ALA A 301 -5.62 20.42 -16.75
N ILE A 302 -6.18 19.58 -15.89
CA ILE A 302 -7.40 19.91 -15.13
C ILE A 302 -7.06 20.11 -13.66
N LYS A 303 -7.69 21.11 -13.04
CA LYS A 303 -7.82 21.17 -11.58
C LYS A 303 -8.67 19.97 -11.11
N LEU A 304 -8.29 19.40 -9.96
CA LEU A 304 -8.64 18.07 -9.43
C LEU A 304 -10.14 17.66 -9.37
N HIS A 305 -11.09 18.49 -9.79
CA HIS A 305 -12.53 18.29 -9.55
C HIS A 305 -13.45 18.35 -10.78
N ASN A 306 -12.96 18.68 -11.98
CA ASN A 306 -13.80 18.69 -13.19
C ASN A 306 -13.45 17.52 -14.11
N LYS A 307 -14.46 16.84 -14.67
CA LYS A 307 -14.22 15.93 -15.81
C LYS A 307 -13.66 16.74 -16.98
N ALA A 308 -12.63 16.21 -17.62
CA ALA A 308 -12.09 16.78 -18.84
C ALA A 308 -13.18 16.86 -19.91
N THR A 309 -13.35 18.02 -20.54
CA THR A 309 -14.08 18.08 -21.80
C THR A 309 -13.22 17.51 -22.92
N ASP A 310 -13.86 16.92 -23.94
CA ASP A 310 -13.15 16.38 -25.11
C ASP A 310 -12.27 17.46 -25.78
N SER A 311 -12.77 18.69 -25.87
CA SER A 311 -12.01 19.85 -26.37
C SER A 311 -10.73 20.11 -25.57
N ALA A 312 -10.78 20.05 -24.23
CA ALA A 312 -9.59 20.22 -23.40
C ALA A 312 -8.55 19.11 -23.63
N ILE A 313 -9.00 17.87 -23.84
CA ILE A 313 -8.13 16.74 -24.15
C ILE A 313 -7.45 16.96 -25.50
N ILE A 314 -8.24 17.29 -26.53
CA ILE A 314 -7.76 17.55 -27.89
C ILE A 314 -6.74 18.70 -27.89
N ASN A 315 -7.04 19.81 -27.21
CA ASN A 315 -6.11 20.94 -27.07
C ASN A 315 -4.81 20.53 -26.36
N GLY A 316 -4.89 19.66 -25.34
CA GLY A 316 -3.73 19.10 -24.68
C GLY A 316 -2.86 18.25 -25.62
N MET A 317 -3.48 17.43 -26.47
CA MET A 317 -2.80 16.63 -27.49
C MET A 317 -2.15 17.52 -28.56
N LYS A 318 -2.90 18.49 -29.12
CA LYS A 318 -2.42 19.46 -30.11
C LYS A 318 -1.23 20.26 -29.57
N GLY A 319 -1.34 20.78 -28.35
CA GLY A 319 -0.24 21.49 -27.69
C GLY A 319 1.00 20.63 -27.46
N LYS A 320 0.84 19.29 -27.33
CA LYS A 320 1.97 18.36 -27.24
C LYS A 320 2.64 18.16 -28.61
N VAL A 321 1.87 18.04 -29.68
CA VAL A 321 2.37 17.96 -31.07
C VAL A 321 3.13 19.24 -31.42
N ASN A 322 2.55 20.42 -31.18
CA ASN A 322 3.20 21.71 -31.45
C ASN A 322 4.54 21.85 -30.71
N LYS A 323 4.61 21.41 -29.45
CA LYS A 323 5.89 21.40 -28.70
C LYS A 323 6.93 20.46 -29.31
N MET A 324 6.50 19.32 -29.86
CA MET A 324 7.41 18.40 -30.54
C MET A 324 7.90 18.99 -31.87
N LEU A 325 7.03 19.64 -32.63
CA LEU A 325 7.41 20.37 -33.85
C LEU A 325 8.42 21.49 -33.56
N GLY A 326 8.21 22.29 -32.52
CA GLY A 326 9.20 23.29 -32.11
C GLY A 326 10.54 22.67 -31.68
N HIS A 327 10.56 21.44 -31.16
CA HIS A 327 11.82 20.73 -30.90
C HIS A 327 12.47 20.20 -32.19
N VAL A 328 11.69 19.77 -33.18
CA VAL A 328 12.20 19.38 -34.51
C VAL A 328 12.95 20.55 -35.12
N GLU A 329 12.35 21.75 -35.11
CA GLU A 329 12.99 22.99 -35.58
C GLU A 329 14.24 23.33 -34.77
N LYS A 330 14.16 23.26 -33.43
CA LYS A 330 15.31 23.56 -32.56
C LYS A 330 16.54 22.71 -32.85
N TYR A 331 16.36 21.45 -33.26
CA TYR A 331 17.45 20.50 -33.50
C TYR A 331 17.71 20.22 -34.99
N SER A 332 17.14 21.01 -35.91
CA SER A 332 17.38 20.84 -37.36
C SER A 332 18.82 21.15 -37.75
N ASP A 333 19.43 22.13 -37.07
CA ASP A 333 20.74 22.68 -37.44
C ASP A 333 21.87 22.17 -36.54
N ALA A 334 21.55 21.33 -35.55
CA ALA A 334 22.54 20.77 -34.63
C ALA A 334 23.45 19.78 -35.37
N LYS A 335 24.73 20.12 -35.51
CA LYS A 335 25.69 19.37 -36.32
C LYS A 335 26.26 18.19 -35.56
N THR A 336 26.41 18.33 -34.25
CA THR A 336 27.06 17.32 -33.40
C THR A 336 26.16 16.83 -32.28
N ALA A 337 26.44 15.61 -31.81
CA ALA A 337 25.80 15.10 -30.60
C ALA A 337 26.13 15.98 -29.37
N GLY A 338 27.34 16.57 -29.33
CA GLY A 338 27.79 17.46 -28.24
C GLY A 338 26.91 18.70 -28.08
N GLU A 339 26.58 19.38 -29.17
CA GLU A 339 25.67 20.54 -29.18
C GLU A 339 24.28 20.18 -28.64
N VAL A 340 23.77 18.99 -29.00
CA VAL A 340 22.50 18.47 -28.47
C VAL A 340 22.59 18.22 -26.97
N MET A 341 23.68 17.61 -26.50
CA MET A 341 23.87 17.35 -25.08
C MET A 341 23.84 18.66 -24.28
N GLU A 342 24.62 19.66 -24.73
CA GLU A 342 24.71 20.95 -24.06
C GLU A 342 23.36 21.69 -24.02
N ALA A 343 22.63 21.71 -25.14
CA ALA A 343 21.30 22.31 -25.21
C ALA A 343 20.29 21.63 -24.27
N VAL A 344 20.39 20.31 -24.11
CA VAL A 344 19.55 19.56 -23.17
C VAL A 344 19.97 19.85 -21.73
N GLU A 345 21.26 19.85 -21.39
CA GLU A 345 21.76 20.21 -20.06
C GLU A 345 21.30 21.60 -19.64
N ASN A 346 21.49 22.60 -20.50
CA ASN A 346 21.09 23.98 -20.22
C ASN A 346 19.58 24.09 -19.98
N SER A 347 18.77 23.24 -20.63
CA SER A 347 17.31 23.22 -20.44
C SER A 347 16.82 22.65 -19.10
N ILE A 348 17.67 21.88 -18.40
CA ILE A 348 17.32 21.20 -17.14
C ILE A 348 18.17 21.68 -15.96
N LYS A 349 19.30 22.35 -16.22
CA LYS A 349 20.28 22.80 -15.22
C LYS A 349 19.63 23.54 -14.05
N LYS A 350 18.82 24.57 -14.34
CA LYS A 350 18.08 25.33 -13.30
C LYS A 350 17.22 24.44 -12.38
N GLN A 351 16.66 23.35 -12.90
CA GLN A 351 15.85 22.43 -12.09
C GLN A 351 16.71 21.53 -11.20
N PHE A 352 17.86 21.07 -11.72
CA PHE A 352 18.83 20.31 -10.93
C PHE A 352 19.45 21.17 -9.83
N ASP A 353 19.87 22.39 -10.17
CA ASP A 353 20.48 23.34 -9.23
C ASP A 353 19.50 23.67 -8.10
N ALA A 354 18.23 23.94 -8.42
CA ALA A 354 17.19 24.18 -7.41
C ALA A 354 16.95 22.97 -6.48
N VAL A 355 16.96 21.74 -7.01
CA VAL A 355 16.84 20.54 -6.17
C VAL A 355 18.07 20.34 -5.29
N GLN A 356 19.26 20.62 -5.83
CA GLN A 356 20.53 20.46 -5.11
C GLN A 356 20.66 21.49 -3.99
N GLU A 357 20.38 22.76 -4.27
CA GLU A 357 20.37 23.84 -3.27
C GLU A 357 19.40 23.53 -2.12
N ALA A 358 18.18 23.07 -2.44
CA ALA A 358 17.21 22.71 -1.40
C ALA A 358 17.67 21.50 -0.58
N ALA A 359 18.36 20.54 -1.19
CA ALA A 359 18.88 19.38 -0.49
C ALA A 359 20.02 19.76 0.47
N GLU A 360 20.93 20.64 0.05
CA GLU A 360 21.99 21.18 0.91
C GLU A 360 21.42 21.97 2.09
N PHE A 361 20.42 22.80 1.83
CA PHE A 361 19.71 23.52 2.88
C PHE A 361 19.04 22.57 3.89
N PHE A 362 18.32 21.53 3.43
CA PHE A 362 17.69 20.57 4.34
C PHE A 362 18.71 19.75 5.12
N ASP A 363 19.85 19.37 4.52
CA ASP A 363 20.92 18.69 5.26
C ASP A 363 21.50 19.57 6.38
N ASP A 364 21.64 20.87 6.12
CA ASP A 364 22.06 21.83 7.14
C ASP A 364 21.02 22.01 8.27
N ILE A 365 19.73 22.08 7.94
CA ILE A 365 18.66 22.09 8.95
C ILE A 365 18.71 20.82 9.80
N LYS A 366 18.91 19.65 9.18
CA LYS A 366 19.04 18.37 9.89
C LYS A 366 20.21 18.39 10.88
N LYS A 367 21.37 18.93 10.46
CA LYS A 367 22.55 19.11 11.32
C LYS A 367 22.25 20.09 12.45
N SER A 368 21.56 21.19 12.18
CA SER A 368 21.19 22.21 13.17
C SER A 368 20.25 21.67 14.25
N ILE A 369 19.31 20.79 13.88
CA ILE A 369 18.44 20.08 14.84
C ILE A 369 19.27 19.19 15.76
N THR A 370 20.25 18.48 15.21
CA THR A 370 21.02 17.45 15.93
C THR A 370 22.13 18.06 16.80
N ASN A 371 22.83 19.06 16.28
CA ASN A 371 24.06 19.60 16.89
C ASN A 371 23.79 20.87 17.71
N SER A 372 22.81 21.68 17.30
CA SER A 372 22.58 23.02 17.86
C SER A 372 21.23 23.17 18.54
N ASN A 373 20.43 22.09 18.64
CA ASN A 373 19.07 22.10 19.19
C ASN A 373 18.18 23.23 18.61
N ALA A 374 18.32 23.50 17.30
CA ALA A 374 17.55 24.57 16.65
C ALA A 374 16.04 24.40 16.88
N THR A 375 15.36 25.49 17.23
CA THR A 375 13.92 25.47 17.50
C THR A 375 13.12 25.52 16.20
N VAL A 376 11.85 25.10 16.27
CA VAL A 376 10.94 25.19 15.11
C VAL A 376 10.84 26.62 14.56
N ALA A 377 10.75 27.63 15.44
CA ALA A 377 10.68 29.03 15.02
C ALA A 377 11.95 29.48 14.27
N GLN A 378 13.13 29.10 14.77
CA GLN A 378 14.40 29.39 14.09
C GLN A 378 14.47 28.71 12.73
N ILE A 379 14.02 27.46 12.64
CA ILE A 379 14.00 26.72 11.37
C ILE A 379 13.06 27.41 10.38
N GLU A 380 11.84 27.78 10.78
CA GLU A 380 10.88 28.49 9.93
C GLU A 380 11.46 29.81 9.39
N GLN A 381 12.09 30.60 10.25
CA GLN A 381 12.76 31.83 9.84
C GLN A 381 13.83 31.55 8.76
N ARG A 382 14.65 30.52 8.94
CA ARG A 382 15.66 30.13 7.94
C ARG A 382 15.05 29.69 6.62
N PHE A 383 13.90 29.01 6.65
CA PHE A 383 13.15 28.65 5.44
C PHE A 383 12.67 29.91 4.70
N GLU A 384 12.10 30.88 5.42
CA GLU A 384 11.62 32.15 4.85
C GLU A 384 12.76 32.97 4.25
N GLU A 385 13.85 33.15 4.98
CA GLU A 385 15.04 33.87 4.51
C GLU A 385 15.65 33.24 3.26
N LYS A 386 15.84 31.91 3.28
CA LYS A 386 16.42 31.20 2.13
C LYS A 386 15.49 31.24 0.93
N PHE A 387 14.17 31.12 1.13
CA PHE A 387 13.19 31.25 0.06
C PHE A 387 13.18 32.66 -0.54
N ALA A 388 13.26 33.72 0.28
CA ALA A 388 13.33 35.09 -0.20
C ALA A 388 14.59 35.37 -1.03
N GLN A 389 15.72 34.74 -0.69
CA GLN A 389 16.99 34.89 -1.41
C GLN A 389 17.03 34.17 -2.76
N SER A 390 16.55 32.93 -2.84
CA SER A 390 16.71 32.11 -4.06
C SER A 390 15.44 31.96 -4.89
N ASN A 391 14.28 32.33 -4.35
CA ASN A 391 12.95 32.07 -4.95
C ASN A 391 12.75 30.60 -5.37
N ASN A 392 13.42 29.69 -4.64
CA ASN A 392 13.41 28.28 -4.95
C ASN A 392 12.12 27.65 -4.41
N LYS A 393 11.23 27.23 -5.31
CA LYS A 393 9.93 26.65 -4.98
C LYS A 393 9.97 25.47 -4.00
N TYR A 394 11.08 24.73 -3.93
CA TYR A 394 11.20 23.59 -3.01
C TYR A 394 11.35 24.02 -1.54
N LEU A 395 11.70 25.28 -1.31
CA LEU A 395 11.83 25.90 0.01
C LEU A 395 10.55 26.55 0.50
N LYS A 396 9.52 26.69 -0.35
CA LYS A 396 8.20 27.20 0.06
C LYS A 396 7.43 26.12 0.81
N LYS A 397 7.85 25.83 2.04
CA LYS A 397 7.24 24.84 2.94
C LYS A 397 6.93 25.45 4.30
N ASP A 398 5.82 25.00 4.89
CA ASP A 398 5.49 25.26 6.29
C ASP A 398 6.08 24.12 7.12
N PHE A 399 7.21 24.38 7.78
CA PHE A 399 7.92 23.36 8.54
C PHE A 399 7.08 22.82 9.70
N SER A 400 6.33 23.67 10.40
CA SER A 400 5.46 23.23 11.49
C SER A 400 4.36 22.29 11.01
N ALA A 401 3.73 22.58 9.86
CA ALA A 401 2.71 21.72 9.28
C ALA A 401 3.27 20.33 8.92
N GLU A 402 4.48 20.29 8.35
CA GLU A 402 5.18 19.05 7.98
C GLU A 402 5.55 18.22 9.23
N VAL A 403 5.96 18.87 10.33
CA VAL A 403 6.18 18.21 11.63
C VAL A 403 4.88 17.59 12.18
N ILE A 404 3.76 18.30 12.10
CA ILE A 404 2.45 17.80 12.57
C ILE A 404 2.01 16.60 11.72
N GLU A 405 2.16 16.66 10.40
CA GLU A 405 1.85 15.55 9.51
C GLU A 405 2.74 14.33 9.80
N LYS A 406 4.04 14.55 10.02
CA LYS A 406 4.97 13.51 10.40
C LYS A 406 4.61 12.86 11.73
N LEU A 407 4.24 13.65 12.75
CA LEU A 407 3.76 13.14 14.04
C LEU A 407 2.56 12.22 13.85
N LYS A 408 1.55 12.70 13.10
CA LYS A 408 0.33 11.93 12.81
C LYS A 408 0.65 10.61 12.11
N LYS A 409 1.55 10.64 11.13
CA LYS A 409 1.98 9.47 10.34
C LYS A 409 2.75 8.47 11.21
N ASN A 410 3.71 8.94 12.01
CA ASN A 410 4.51 8.11 12.91
C ASN A 410 3.61 7.41 13.94
N VAL A 411 2.77 8.15 14.65
CA VAL A 411 1.84 7.57 15.64
C VAL A 411 0.88 6.59 14.98
N THR A 412 0.34 6.90 13.80
CA THR A 412 -0.56 5.99 13.07
C THR A 412 0.14 4.70 12.65
N ASN A 413 1.37 4.78 12.14
CA ASN A 413 2.13 3.61 11.72
C ASN A 413 2.59 2.76 12.90
N ASN A 414 3.07 3.39 13.97
CA ASN A 414 3.44 2.72 15.21
C ASN A 414 2.22 2.01 15.82
N LEU A 415 1.05 2.66 15.82
CA LEU A 415 -0.18 2.05 16.34
C LEU A 415 -0.66 0.88 15.47
N LYS A 416 -0.47 0.94 14.14
CA LYS A 416 -0.76 -0.21 13.25
C LYS A 416 0.15 -1.39 13.59
N GLY A 417 1.46 -1.17 13.72
CA GLY A 417 2.40 -2.21 14.13
C GLY A 417 2.10 -2.77 15.52
N TYR A 418 1.76 -1.90 16.48
CA TYR A 418 1.35 -2.32 17.82
C TYR A 418 0.08 -3.17 17.79
N LYS A 419 -0.93 -2.80 17.01
CA LYS A 419 -2.16 -3.59 16.84
C LYS A 419 -1.89 -4.95 16.20
N GLN A 420 -0.96 -5.03 15.25
CA GLN A 420 -0.55 -6.29 14.64
C GLN A 420 0.08 -7.23 15.66
N ILE A 421 1.06 -6.75 16.43
CA ILE A 421 1.76 -7.54 17.45
C ILE A 421 0.80 -7.93 18.57
N ALA A 422 0.04 -6.96 19.10
CA ALA A 422 -0.87 -7.20 20.20
C ALA A 422 -2.06 -8.08 19.76
N GLY A 423 -2.52 -7.95 18.51
CA GLY A 423 -3.51 -8.82 17.89
C GLY A 423 -3.04 -10.26 17.73
N LEU A 424 -1.76 -10.48 17.41
CA LEU A 424 -1.14 -11.82 17.40
C LEU A 424 -1.20 -12.46 18.80
N ILE A 425 -0.80 -11.72 19.84
CA ILE A 425 -0.80 -12.20 21.23
C ILE A 425 -2.23 -12.57 21.67
N VAL A 426 -3.18 -11.69 21.41
CA VAL A 426 -4.60 -11.95 21.72
C VAL A 426 -5.12 -13.16 20.94
N SER A 427 -4.75 -13.29 19.67
CA SER A 427 -5.13 -14.45 18.86
C SER A 427 -4.59 -15.73 19.46
N CYS A 428 -3.32 -15.76 19.87
CA CYS A 428 -2.71 -16.91 20.56
C CYS A 428 -3.41 -17.26 21.88
N ALA A 429 -3.75 -16.26 22.70
CA ALA A 429 -4.44 -16.45 23.98
C ALA A 429 -5.86 -17.00 23.80
N VAL A 430 -6.51 -16.69 22.68
CA VAL A 430 -7.87 -17.13 22.36
C VAL A 430 -7.91 -18.52 21.71
N LEU A 431 -6.78 -19.05 21.23
CA LEU A 431 -6.71 -20.36 20.58
C LEU A 431 -7.39 -21.49 21.39
N PRO A 432 -7.14 -21.65 22.71
CA PRO A 432 -7.79 -22.70 23.49
C PRO A 432 -9.32 -22.57 23.51
N PHE A 433 -9.82 -21.34 23.60
CA PHE A 433 -11.26 -21.06 23.57
C PHE A 433 -11.86 -21.34 22.18
N THR A 434 -11.17 -20.97 21.10
CA THR A 434 -11.66 -21.27 19.74
C THR A 434 -11.67 -22.76 19.44
N CYS A 435 -10.71 -23.53 19.95
CA CYS A 435 -10.69 -24.98 19.80
C CYS A 435 -11.83 -25.65 20.60
N ALA A 436 -12.08 -25.18 21.84
CA ALA A 436 -13.19 -25.67 22.65
C ALA A 436 -14.55 -25.33 22.01
N LEU A 437 -14.71 -24.10 21.52
CA LEU A 437 -15.92 -23.64 20.83
C LEU A 437 -16.15 -24.43 19.54
N LEU A 438 -15.10 -24.74 18.78
CA LEU A 438 -15.21 -25.58 17.58
C LEU A 438 -15.72 -26.98 17.93
N ASN A 439 -15.15 -27.61 18.96
CA ASN A 439 -15.57 -28.94 19.40
C ASN A 439 -17.02 -28.97 19.91
N TRP A 440 -17.56 -27.82 20.35
CA TRP A 440 -18.95 -27.69 20.79
C TRP A 440 -19.93 -27.35 19.65
N VAL A 441 -19.58 -26.41 18.77
CA VAL A 441 -20.44 -25.97 17.66
C VAL A 441 -20.50 -27.01 16.54
N TYR A 442 -19.41 -27.74 16.32
CA TYR A 442 -19.29 -28.66 15.19
C TYR A 442 -20.30 -29.83 15.23
N PRO A 443 -20.50 -30.54 16.36
CA PRO A 443 -21.57 -31.55 16.47
C PRO A 443 -22.95 -30.96 16.18
N ILE A 444 -23.30 -29.82 16.79
CA ILE A 444 -24.61 -29.16 16.63
C ILE A 444 -24.88 -28.79 15.17
N PHE A 445 -23.86 -28.30 14.46
CA PHE A 445 -23.97 -28.02 13.03
C PHE A 445 -24.17 -29.30 12.19
N MET A 446 -23.40 -30.35 12.49
CA MET A 446 -23.53 -31.62 11.79
C MET A 446 -24.91 -32.27 12.02
N ASP A 447 -25.46 -32.15 13.22
CA ASP A 447 -26.81 -32.62 13.58
C ASP A 447 -27.90 -31.87 12.78
N ALA A 448 -27.73 -30.56 12.59
CA ALA A 448 -28.72 -29.71 11.91
C ALA A 448 -28.67 -29.80 10.37
N VAL A 449 -27.48 -29.94 9.77
CA VAL A 449 -27.29 -29.88 8.31
C VAL A 449 -27.15 -31.27 7.69
N PHE A 450 -26.66 -32.25 8.46
CA PHE A 450 -26.49 -33.63 8.01
C PHE A 450 -26.98 -34.62 9.11
N PRO A 451 -28.28 -34.61 9.46
CA PRO A 451 -28.82 -35.43 10.55
C PRO A 451 -28.58 -36.95 10.33
N ASN A 452 -28.53 -37.38 9.07
CA ASN A 452 -28.26 -38.78 8.70
C ASN A 452 -26.78 -39.18 8.84
N LEU A 453 -25.85 -38.22 8.91
CA LEU A 453 -24.41 -38.44 9.16
C LEU A 453 -24.05 -38.29 10.64
N SER A 454 -24.87 -37.58 11.41
CA SER A 454 -24.68 -37.33 12.84
C SER A 454 -25.16 -38.52 13.72
N ASN A 455 -26.28 -39.15 13.35
CA ASN A 455 -26.85 -40.29 14.08
C ASN A 455 -26.11 -41.62 13.87
N LYS A 456 -25.19 -41.70 12.91
CA LYS A 456 -24.18 -42.76 12.91
C LYS A 456 -23.11 -42.33 13.90
N LYS A 457 -23.20 -42.78 15.15
CA LYS A 457 -22.08 -42.79 16.09
C LYS A 457 -20.84 -43.27 15.34
N HIS A 458 -19.95 -42.35 15.00
CA HIS A 458 -18.55 -42.72 14.89
C HIS A 458 -18.14 -43.10 16.30
N ASP A 459 -18.12 -44.40 16.59
CA ASP A 459 -17.40 -44.90 17.75
C ASP A 459 -16.02 -44.25 17.73
N ASN A 460 -15.68 -43.56 18.81
CA ASN A 460 -14.47 -42.76 18.95
C ASN A 460 -13.22 -43.53 18.46
N GLU A 461 -12.84 -43.36 17.20
CA GLU A 461 -11.54 -43.84 16.70
C GLU A 461 -10.39 -43.14 17.44
N SER A 462 -10.63 -41.95 18.00
CA SER A 462 -9.72 -41.27 18.93
C SER A 462 -9.53 -42.04 20.24
N SER A 463 -10.59 -42.59 20.84
CA SER A 463 -10.49 -43.38 22.07
C SER A 463 -9.85 -44.75 21.82
N ALA A 464 -10.09 -45.36 20.65
CA ALA A 464 -9.47 -46.61 20.24
C ALA A 464 -7.97 -46.45 19.90
N LEU A 465 -7.56 -45.31 19.35
CA LEU A 465 -6.14 -44.99 19.09
C LEU A 465 -5.39 -44.59 20.37
N ILE A 466 -6.05 -43.94 21.33
CA ILE A 466 -5.50 -43.67 22.66
C ILE A 466 -5.32 -44.97 23.46
N ALA A 467 -6.25 -45.93 23.32
CA ALA A 467 -6.15 -47.25 23.96
C ALA A 467 -5.10 -48.18 23.31
N LYS A 468 -4.75 -47.96 22.04
CA LYS A 468 -3.73 -48.73 21.29
C LYS A 468 -2.33 -48.08 21.30
N ALA A 469 -2.16 -46.91 21.89
CA ALA A 469 -0.83 -46.33 22.09
C ALA A 469 -0.06 -47.20 23.12
N PRO A 470 1.17 -47.65 22.82
CA PRO A 470 1.95 -48.42 23.79
C PRO A 470 2.16 -47.55 25.03
N LYS A 471 1.65 -48.02 26.18
CA LYS A 471 1.96 -47.42 27.49
C LYS A 471 3.48 -47.41 27.61
N LYS A 472 4.06 -46.23 27.83
CA LYS A 472 5.48 -46.10 28.17
C LYS A 472 5.77 -47.05 29.33
N VAL A 473 6.72 -47.95 29.12
CA VAL A 473 7.36 -48.69 30.20
C VAL A 473 7.97 -47.62 31.12
N GLU A 474 7.51 -47.59 32.37
CA GLU A 474 8.20 -46.87 33.44
C GLU A 474 9.61 -47.43 33.52
N VAL A 475 10.60 -46.60 33.19
CA VAL A 475 11.97 -46.88 33.60
C VAL A 475 12.04 -46.49 35.07
N ASN A 476 12.00 -47.50 35.93
CA ASN A 476 12.38 -47.36 37.33
C ASN A 476 13.89 -47.09 37.41
N GLN A 477 14.20 -46.06 38.21
CA GLN A 477 15.52 -45.60 38.72
C GLN A 477 16.42 -44.83 37.76
#